data_AF-A0A521NQV0-F1
#
_entry.id   AF-A0A521NQV0-F1
#
_cell.length_a   1.000
_cell.length_b   1.000
_cell.length_c   1.000
_cell.angle_alpha   90.00
_cell.angle_beta   90.00
_cell.angle_gamma   90.00
#
_symmetry.space_group_name_H-M   'P 1'
#
loop_
_entity.id
_entity.type
_entity.pdbx_description
1 polymer ?
#
loop_
_entity_poly.entity_id
_entity_poly.type
_entity_poly.pdbx_seq_one_letter_code
_entity_poly.pdbx_strand_id
1 'polypeptide(L)'
;MSSGAFVTAEQAVADTRRWLERAVIGLNLCPFAKAVHVKGRIHYATYLPAEHDDLLDALLAEARQLVALDATERDTTLLIAPSALSDFLDFNDFTARAERRLAKAGFDGVLQLASFHPQFQFGGTEPDDIGNATNRAPYPTLHLLREESVDRAVEAFPDAEEIFGRNIDTLETLGPEGWAALDVGPGSTPT
;
A
#
# COMPACT_ATOMS: atom_id res chain seq x y z
N MET A 1 22.50 23.22 7.64
CA MET A 1 22.01 21.87 8.00
C MET A 1 20.50 21.99 8.16
N SER A 2 19.74 21.80 7.09
CA SER A 2 18.28 21.71 7.23
C SER A 2 17.98 20.48 8.04
N SER A 3 17.44 20.67 9.24
CA SER A 3 16.73 19.63 9.97
C SER A 3 15.59 19.20 9.06
N GLY A 4 15.80 18.16 8.24
CA GLY A 4 14.70 17.49 7.55
C GLY A 4 13.73 17.05 8.64
N ALA A 5 12.50 17.54 8.60
CA ALA A 5 11.51 17.17 9.60
C ALA A 5 11.33 15.64 9.54
N PHE A 6 11.60 14.96 10.65
CA PHE A 6 11.36 13.53 10.75
C PHE A 6 9.85 13.28 10.63
N VAL A 7 9.47 12.33 9.77
CA VAL A 7 8.07 11.91 9.62
C VAL A 7 7.67 11.14 10.87
N THR A 8 6.65 11.64 11.59
CA THR A 8 6.11 10.94 12.75
C THR A 8 5.19 9.80 12.33
N ALA A 9 4.95 8.83 13.21
CA ALA A 9 3.98 7.78 12.96
C ALA A 9 2.58 8.35 12.65
N GLU A 10 2.16 9.38 13.39
CA GLU A 10 0.87 10.03 13.18
C GLU A 10 0.76 10.68 11.81
N GLN A 11 1.82 11.38 11.36
CA GLN A 11 1.88 11.97 10.03
C GLN A 11 1.84 10.89 8.94
N ALA A 12 2.63 9.81 9.09
CA ALA A 12 2.68 8.72 8.13
C ALA A 12 1.29 8.06 7.95
N VAL A 13 0.60 7.81 9.07
CA VAL A 13 -0.76 7.24 9.04
C VAL A 13 -1.76 8.21 8.42
N ALA A 14 -1.70 9.51 8.76
CA ALA A 14 -2.60 10.51 8.21
C ALA A 14 -2.45 10.65 6.68
N ASP A 15 -1.21 10.67 6.19
CA ASP A 15 -0.90 10.73 4.77
C ASP A 15 -1.36 9.49 4.02
N THR A 16 -1.04 8.29 4.53
CA THR A 16 -1.47 7.03 3.91
C THR A 16 -2.99 6.90 3.92
N ARG A 17 -3.67 7.37 4.97
CA ARG A 17 -5.14 7.39 5.00
C ARG A 17 -5.73 8.34 3.94
N ARG A 18 -5.18 9.56 3.81
CA ARG A 18 -5.62 10.51 2.77
C ARG A 18 -5.41 9.96 1.37
N TRP A 19 -4.27 9.31 1.13
CA TRP A 19 -4.01 8.61 -0.13
C TRP A 19 -5.04 7.50 -0.40
N LEU A 20 -5.31 6.67 0.60
CA LEU A 20 -6.33 5.61 0.49
C LEU A 20 -7.70 6.20 0.14
N GLU A 21 -8.11 7.28 0.82
CA GLU A 21 -9.42 7.90 0.63
C GLU A 21 -9.55 8.60 -0.73
N ARG A 22 -8.56 9.40 -1.13
CA ARG A 22 -8.63 10.25 -2.33
C ARG A 22 -8.22 9.51 -3.60
N ALA A 23 -7.13 8.75 -3.57
CA ALA A 23 -6.63 8.05 -4.75
C ALA A 23 -7.29 6.67 -4.87
N VAL A 24 -7.10 5.78 -3.88
CA VAL A 24 -7.52 4.38 -4.02
C VAL A 24 -9.04 4.25 -4.06
N ILE A 25 -9.75 4.87 -3.11
CA ILE A 25 -11.22 4.83 -3.01
C ILE A 25 -11.83 5.89 -3.92
N GLY A 26 -11.33 7.12 -3.90
CA GLY A 26 -11.90 8.25 -4.65
C GLY A 26 -11.86 8.08 -6.16
N LEU A 27 -10.80 7.48 -6.71
CA LEU A 27 -10.72 7.12 -8.13
C LEU A 27 -11.18 5.69 -8.42
N ASN A 28 -11.62 4.94 -7.41
CA ASN A 28 -12.03 3.54 -7.53
C ASN A 28 -10.93 2.61 -8.11
N LEU A 29 -9.66 2.84 -7.75
CA LEU A 29 -8.53 2.01 -8.18
C LEU A 29 -8.56 0.61 -7.53
N CYS A 30 -9.11 0.50 -6.31
CA CYS A 30 -9.39 -0.77 -5.68
C CYS A 30 -10.87 -0.83 -5.26
N PRO A 31 -11.72 -1.60 -5.97
CA PRO A 31 -13.15 -1.67 -5.65
C PRO A 31 -13.42 -2.29 -4.27
N PHE A 32 -12.45 -3.00 -3.70
CA PHE A 32 -12.56 -3.70 -2.43
C PHE A 32 -12.26 -2.78 -1.23
N ALA A 33 -11.44 -1.74 -1.42
CA ALA A 33 -10.89 -0.92 -0.34
C ALA A 33 -11.97 -0.19 0.47
N LYS A 34 -13.02 0.32 -0.21
CA LYS A 34 -14.06 1.14 0.44
C LYS A 34 -14.79 0.38 1.55
N ALA A 35 -15.15 -0.87 1.32
CA ALA A 35 -15.91 -1.67 2.29
C ALA A 35 -15.07 -1.96 3.55
N VAL A 36 -13.79 -2.27 3.38
CA VAL A 36 -12.86 -2.55 4.48
C VAL A 36 -12.56 -1.27 5.27
N HIS A 37 -12.35 -0.16 4.56
CA HIS A 37 -12.11 1.15 5.15
C HIS A 37 -13.29 1.64 6.00
N VAL A 38 -14.50 1.68 5.45
CA VAL A 38 -15.70 2.18 6.16
C VAL A 38 -16.04 1.33 7.39
N LYS A 39 -15.73 0.03 7.36
CA LYS A 39 -15.92 -0.88 8.51
C LYS A 39 -14.79 -0.79 9.55
N GLY A 40 -13.77 0.05 9.32
CA GLY A 40 -12.65 0.23 10.25
C GLY A 40 -11.71 -0.98 10.35
N ARG A 41 -11.63 -1.81 9.31
CA ARG A 41 -10.90 -3.09 9.34
C ARG A 41 -9.47 -3.03 8.75
N ILE A 42 -8.98 -1.83 8.49
CA ILE A 42 -7.61 -1.57 8.04
C ILE A 42 -6.77 -1.20 9.26
N HIS A 43 -5.76 -2.02 9.56
CA HIS A 43 -4.73 -1.64 10.52
C HIS A 43 -3.61 -0.88 9.82
N TYR A 44 -3.19 0.25 10.40
CA TYR A 44 -2.04 1.03 9.93
C TYR A 44 -0.90 0.87 10.94
N ALA A 45 0.12 0.11 10.55
CA ALA A 45 1.34 -0.06 11.31
C ALA A 45 2.44 0.87 10.75
N THR A 46 3.39 1.27 11.59
CA THR A 46 4.51 2.13 11.17
C THR A 46 5.85 1.53 11.56
N TYR A 47 6.81 1.61 10.64
CA TYR A 47 8.21 1.28 10.86
C TYR A 47 9.05 2.56 10.69
N LEU A 48 9.41 3.17 11.81
CA LEU A 48 10.12 4.46 11.84
C LEU A 48 11.65 4.40 11.69
N PRO A 49 12.36 3.29 12.02
CA PRO A 49 13.79 3.21 11.75
C PRO A 49 14.11 3.38 10.27
N ALA A 50 15.31 3.87 9.96
CA ALA A 50 15.78 3.99 8.58
C ALA A 50 16.46 2.69 8.10
N GLU A 51 17.02 1.95 9.04
CA GLU A 51 17.65 0.67 8.85
C GLU A 51 16.59 -0.38 8.47
N HIS A 52 16.87 -1.21 7.47
CA HIS A 52 15.94 -2.23 6.99
C HIS A 52 16.05 -3.60 7.68
N ASP A 53 16.99 -3.76 8.62
CA ASP A 53 17.31 -5.06 9.21
C ASP A 53 16.12 -5.68 9.95
N ASP A 54 15.38 -4.86 10.70
CA ASP A 54 14.24 -5.30 11.50
C ASP A 54 12.90 -5.19 10.75
N LEU A 55 12.87 -4.64 9.53
CA LEU A 55 11.63 -4.42 8.79
C LEU A 55 10.95 -5.75 8.40
N LEU A 56 11.74 -6.79 8.10
CA LEU A 56 11.20 -8.14 7.85
C LEU A 56 10.55 -8.74 9.11
N ASP A 57 11.15 -8.52 10.27
CA ASP A 57 10.61 -9.01 11.54
C ASP A 57 9.35 -8.24 11.95
N ALA A 58 9.32 -6.92 11.70
CA ALA A 58 8.12 -6.11 11.84
C ALA A 58 6.99 -6.62 10.91
N LEU A 59 7.28 -6.89 9.64
CA LEU A 59 6.30 -7.47 8.71
C LEU A 59 5.76 -8.83 9.20
N LEU A 60 6.63 -9.71 9.71
CA LEU A 60 6.22 -11.00 10.25
C LEU A 60 5.40 -10.86 11.54
N ALA A 61 5.70 -9.88 12.38
CA ALA A 61 4.89 -9.57 13.55
C ALA A 61 3.47 -9.13 13.14
N GLU A 62 3.36 -8.23 12.16
CA GLU A 62 2.07 -7.79 11.62
C GLU A 62 1.28 -8.93 10.96
N ALA A 63 1.95 -9.81 10.21
CA ALA A 63 1.33 -11.00 9.62
C ALA A 63 0.75 -11.93 10.69
N ARG A 64 1.51 -12.23 11.75
CA ARG A 64 1.03 -13.06 12.87
C ARG A 64 -0.15 -12.43 13.59
N GLN A 65 -0.11 -11.12 13.83
CA GLN A 65 -1.21 -10.40 14.49
C GLN A 65 -2.46 -10.36 13.62
N LEU A 66 -2.30 -10.15 12.31
CA LEU A 66 -3.41 -10.18 11.36
C LEU A 66 -4.14 -11.52 11.44
N VAL A 67 -3.44 -12.65 11.29
CA VAL A 67 -4.10 -13.97 11.31
C VAL A 67 -4.66 -14.37 12.67
N ALA A 68 -4.16 -13.78 13.78
CA ALA A 68 -4.64 -14.05 15.12
C ALA A 68 -5.98 -13.38 15.45
N LEU A 69 -6.37 -12.35 14.69
CA LEU A 69 -7.64 -11.64 14.84
C LEU A 69 -8.67 -12.14 13.82
N ASP A 70 -9.95 -11.97 14.13
CA ASP A 70 -11.03 -12.22 13.18
C ASP A 70 -11.02 -11.17 12.05
N ALA A 71 -11.39 -11.57 10.83
CA ALA A 71 -11.45 -10.68 9.67
C ALA A 71 -12.46 -9.53 9.85
N THR A 72 -13.46 -9.70 10.73
CA THR A 72 -14.40 -8.65 11.07
C THR A 72 -13.84 -7.57 11.98
N GLU A 73 -12.75 -7.87 12.70
CA GLU A 73 -11.99 -6.93 13.53
C GLU A 73 -10.85 -6.30 12.74
N ARG A 74 -10.06 -7.11 12.03
CA ARG A 74 -8.93 -6.68 11.20
C ARG A 74 -8.82 -7.55 9.96
N ASP A 75 -9.04 -6.94 8.81
CA ASP A 75 -9.07 -7.64 7.53
C ASP A 75 -7.74 -7.48 6.77
N THR A 76 -7.08 -6.33 6.95
CA THR A 76 -5.82 -6.02 6.27
C THR A 76 -4.89 -5.17 7.12
N THR A 77 -3.61 -5.14 6.74
CA THR A 77 -2.57 -4.32 7.37
C THR A 77 -1.73 -3.57 6.36
N LEU A 78 -1.61 -2.27 6.54
CA LEU A 78 -0.62 -1.43 5.84
C LEU A 78 0.54 -1.17 6.79
N LEU A 79 1.71 -1.75 6.53
CA LEU A 79 2.96 -1.46 7.22
C LEU A 79 3.70 -0.35 6.45
N ILE A 80 3.74 0.85 7.04
CA ILE A 80 4.24 2.07 6.43
C ILE A 80 5.67 2.33 6.94
N ALA A 81 6.63 2.45 6.03
CA ALA A 81 8.05 2.65 6.37
C ALA A 81 8.54 4.01 5.85
N PRO A 82 8.17 5.15 6.49
CA PRO A 82 8.42 6.48 5.96
C PRO A 82 9.91 6.88 5.93
N SER A 83 10.78 6.14 6.61
CA SER A 83 12.21 6.46 6.71
C SER A 83 13.14 5.36 6.16
N ALA A 84 12.59 4.23 5.72
CA ALA A 84 13.36 3.12 5.17
C ALA A 84 12.95 2.85 3.71
N LEU A 85 13.86 2.26 2.92
CA LEU A 85 13.62 1.84 1.54
C LEU A 85 13.10 2.99 0.64
N SER A 86 13.72 4.17 0.73
CA SER A 86 13.36 5.32 -0.14
C SER A 86 13.78 5.14 -1.59
N ASP A 87 14.78 4.28 -1.85
CA ASP A 87 15.17 3.87 -3.20
C ASP A 87 14.24 2.75 -3.68
N PHE A 88 13.65 2.92 -4.86
CA PHE A 88 12.68 1.97 -5.39
C PHE A 88 13.29 0.60 -5.73
N LEU A 89 14.54 0.54 -6.19
CA LEU A 89 15.17 -0.73 -6.55
C LEU A 89 15.49 -1.54 -5.29
N ASP A 90 16.00 -0.87 -4.24
CA ASP A 90 16.18 -1.50 -2.93
C ASP A 90 14.85 -1.99 -2.35
N PHE A 91 13.78 -1.19 -2.49
CA PHE A 91 12.43 -1.59 -2.10
C PHE A 91 11.95 -2.82 -2.87
N ASN A 92 12.11 -2.84 -4.19
CA ASN A 92 11.68 -3.95 -5.04
C ASN A 92 12.46 -5.26 -4.75
N ASP A 93 13.76 -5.18 -4.47
CA ASP A 93 14.53 -6.35 -4.03
C ASP A 93 14.09 -6.82 -2.63
N PHE A 94 13.71 -5.88 -1.77
CA PHE A 94 13.17 -6.18 -0.45
C PHE A 94 11.80 -6.89 -0.53
N THR A 95 10.87 -6.48 -1.40
CA THR A 95 9.55 -7.12 -1.51
C THR A 95 9.67 -8.59 -1.89
N ALA A 96 10.54 -8.93 -2.84
CA ALA A 96 10.81 -10.33 -3.19
C ALA A 96 11.37 -11.14 -2.00
N ARG A 97 12.19 -10.53 -1.15
CA ARG A 97 12.66 -11.16 0.10
C ARG A 97 11.51 -11.34 1.09
N ALA A 98 10.65 -10.34 1.24
CA ALA A 98 9.51 -10.34 2.14
C ALA A 98 8.51 -11.46 1.81
N GLU A 99 8.14 -11.61 0.54
CA GLU A 99 7.29 -12.71 0.06
C GLU A 99 7.87 -14.07 0.43
N ARG A 100 9.15 -14.31 0.13
CA ARG A 100 9.83 -15.55 0.50
C ARG A 100 9.85 -15.80 2.01
N ARG A 101 9.91 -14.75 2.84
CA ARG A 101 9.87 -14.91 4.31
C ARG A 101 8.48 -15.19 4.83
N LEU A 102 7.44 -14.56 4.27
CA LEU A 102 6.04 -14.86 4.59
C LEU A 102 5.71 -16.32 4.24
N ALA A 103 6.08 -16.77 3.05
CA ALA A 103 5.87 -18.16 2.63
C ALA A 103 6.57 -19.16 3.57
N LYS A 104 7.85 -18.94 3.90
CA LYS A 104 8.59 -19.77 4.86
C LYS A 104 8.01 -19.77 6.27
N ALA A 105 7.29 -18.71 6.64
CA ALA A 105 6.60 -18.61 7.92
C ALA A 105 5.20 -19.26 7.93
N GLY A 106 4.78 -19.85 6.80
CA GLY A 106 3.50 -20.55 6.67
C GLY A 106 2.33 -19.64 6.31
N PHE A 107 2.58 -18.47 5.72
CA PHE A 107 1.54 -17.55 5.25
C PHE A 107 1.23 -17.67 3.75
N ASP A 108 1.90 -18.58 3.04
CA ASP A 108 1.57 -18.92 1.65
C ASP A 108 0.15 -19.51 1.56
N GLY A 109 -0.69 -18.99 0.66
CA GLY A 109 -2.10 -19.40 0.57
C GLY A 109 -2.99 -18.81 1.68
N VAL A 110 -2.46 -17.91 2.51
CA VAL A 110 -3.17 -17.31 3.65
C VAL A 110 -3.14 -15.79 3.56
N LEU A 111 -1.96 -15.22 3.31
CA LEU A 111 -1.77 -13.79 3.17
C LEU A 111 -1.08 -13.46 1.85
N GLN A 112 -1.68 -12.54 1.09
CA GLN A 112 -1.06 -11.91 -0.05
C GLN A 112 -0.30 -10.64 0.39
N LEU A 113 0.88 -10.42 -0.20
CA LEU A 113 1.63 -9.17 -0.05
C LEU A 113 1.44 -8.30 -1.30
N ALA A 114 0.85 -7.12 -1.13
CA ALA A 114 0.90 -6.06 -2.13
C ALA A 114 1.92 -4.99 -1.68
N SER A 115 2.47 -4.23 -2.63
CA SER A 115 3.51 -3.25 -2.35
C SER A 115 3.27 -1.93 -3.07
N PHE A 116 3.58 -0.83 -2.37
CA PHE A 116 3.41 0.52 -2.86
C PHE A 116 4.65 1.35 -2.51
N HIS A 117 5.04 2.25 -3.42
CA HIS A 117 6.24 3.07 -3.25
C HIS A 117 6.05 4.45 -3.89
N PRO A 118 6.59 5.56 -3.34
CA PRO A 118 6.44 6.89 -3.93
C PRO A 118 6.98 6.99 -5.37
N GLN A 119 8.02 6.20 -5.65
CA GLN A 119 8.67 6.09 -6.95
C GLN A 119 8.37 4.74 -7.62
N PHE A 120 7.22 4.13 -7.35
CA PHE A 120 6.87 2.86 -7.99
C PHE A 120 6.93 3.01 -9.52
N GLN A 121 7.53 2.02 -10.17
CA GLN A 121 7.65 1.90 -11.61
C GLN A 121 7.44 0.44 -12.02
N PHE A 122 6.50 0.19 -12.94
CA PHE A 122 6.34 -1.13 -13.53
C PHE A 122 7.47 -1.42 -14.53
N GLY A 123 7.78 -2.71 -14.70
CA GLY A 123 8.75 -3.12 -15.72
C GLY A 123 8.29 -2.69 -17.11
N GLY A 124 9.13 -1.94 -17.82
CA GLY A 124 8.87 -1.49 -19.19
C GLY A 124 8.11 -0.16 -19.33
N THR A 125 7.79 0.53 -18.23
CA THR A 125 7.22 1.89 -18.26
C THR A 125 8.30 2.95 -18.06
N GLU A 126 8.03 4.19 -18.44
CA GLU A 126 8.89 5.33 -18.12
C GLU A 126 8.67 5.79 -16.66
N PRO A 127 9.65 6.43 -16.00
CA PRO A 127 9.51 6.89 -14.61
C PRO A 127 8.39 7.91 -14.39
N ASP A 128 7.96 8.66 -15.40
CA ASP A 128 6.88 9.65 -15.32
C ASP A 128 5.54 9.15 -15.86
N ASP A 129 5.47 7.89 -16.32
CA ASP A 129 4.22 7.27 -16.76
C ASP A 129 3.18 7.29 -15.63
N ILE A 130 2.00 7.84 -15.93
CA ILE A 130 0.93 8.04 -14.95
C ILE A 130 0.31 6.71 -14.51
N GLY A 131 0.38 5.65 -15.33
CA GLY A 131 -0.08 4.31 -14.98
C GLY A 131 0.65 3.73 -13.77
N ASN A 132 1.90 4.14 -13.54
CA ASN A 132 2.65 3.79 -12.34
C ASN A 132 1.96 4.28 -11.05
N ALA A 133 1.14 5.32 -11.12
CA ALA A 133 0.44 5.86 -9.96
C ALA A 133 -0.59 4.89 -9.34
N THR A 134 -0.98 3.82 -10.05
CA THR A 134 -1.76 2.71 -9.48
C THR A 134 -1.11 2.09 -8.24
N ASN A 135 0.23 2.09 -8.19
CA ASN A 135 1.02 1.55 -7.08
C ASN A 135 1.88 2.61 -6.38
N ARG A 136 1.67 3.90 -6.68
CA ARG A 136 2.32 4.99 -5.93
C ARG A 136 1.55 5.31 -4.66
N ALA A 137 2.27 5.45 -3.57
CA ALA A 137 1.77 5.83 -2.24
C ALA A 137 2.69 6.90 -1.62
N PRO A 138 2.28 7.60 -0.55
CA PRO A 138 3.11 8.64 0.06
C PRO A 138 4.45 8.11 0.60
N TYR A 139 4.47 6.86 1.07
CA TYR A 139 5.66 6.21 1.63
C TYR A 139 5.78 4.76 1.15
N PRO A 140 6.99 4.18 1.22
CA PRO A 140 7.17 2.73 1.08
C PRO A 140 6.21 1.98 1.99
N THR A 141 5.36 1.14 1.42
CA THR A 141 4.28 0.47 2.14
C THR A 141 4.13 -0.97 1.71
N LEU A 142 4.07 -1.86 2.69
CA LEU A 142 3.83 -3.30 2.54
C LEU A 142 2.41 -3.60 3.02
N HIS A 143 1.58 -4.15 2.16
CA HIS A 143 0.16 -4.38 2.40
C HIS A 143 -0.12 -5.87 2.52
N LEU A 144 -0.45 -6.32 3.74
CA LEU A 144 -0.82 -7.71 4.02
C LEU A 144 -2.33 -7.88 3.93
N LEU A 145 -2.78 -8.63 2.93
CA LEU A 145 -4.19 -8.92 2.65
C LEU A 145 -4.47 -10.39 2.95
N ARG A 146 -5.63 -10.72 3.51
CA ARG A 146 -6.09 -12.11 3.60
C ARG A 146 -6.53 -12.60 2.22
N GLU A 147 -5.98 -13.71 1.77
CA GLU A 147 -6.35 -14.30 0.47
C GLU A 147 -7.86 -14.61 0.42
N GLU A 148 -8.42 -15.21 1.47
CA GLU A 148 -9.86 -15.48 1.56
C GLU A 148 -10.73 -14.21 1.42
N SER A 149 -10.26 -13.07 1.94
CA SER A 149 -10.99 -11.80 1.80
C SER A 149 -10.89 -11.24 0.38
N VAL A 150 -9.74 -11.41 -0.27
CA VAL A 150 -9.56 -11.04 -1.69
C VAL A 150 -10.42 -11.92 -2.58
N ASP A 151 -10.42 -13.24 -2.38
CA ASP A 151 -11.21 -14.19 -3.16
C ASP A 151 -12.71 -13.88 -3.08
N ARG A 152 -13.24 -13.70 -1.86
CA ARG A 152 -14.65 -13.31 -1.67
C ARG A 152 -14.98 -11.97 -2.34
N ALA A 153 -14.02 -11.05 -2.37
CA ALA A 153 -14.22 -9.78 -3.04
C ALA A 153 -14.23 -9.98 -4.56
N VAL A 154 -13.27 -10.71 -5.12
CA VAL A 154 -13.23 -11.05 -6.55
C VAL A 154 -14.52 -11.76 -7.01
N GLU A 155 -15.01 -12.74 -6.25
CA GLU A 155 -16.28 -13.43 -6.53
C GLU A 155 -17.50 -12.49 -6.53
N ALA A 156 -17.49 -11.46 -5.68
CA ALA A 156 -18.57 -10.49 -5.57
C ALA A 156 -18.51 -9.37 -6.63
N PHE A 157 -17.39 -9.23 -7.33
CA PHE A 157 -17.17 -8.19 -8.33
C PHE A 157 -17.04 -8.82 -9.73
N PRO A 158 -18.11 -8.81 -10.54
CA PRO A 158 -17.97 -9.12 -11.96
C PRO A 158 -16.92 -8.17 -12.56
N ASP A 159 -16.04 -8.70 -13.40
CA ASP A 159 -14.98 -7.95 -14.10
C ASP A 159 -13.74 -7.61 -13.24
N ALA A 160 -13.43 -8.42 -12.22
CA ALA A 160 -12.18 -8.27 -11.47
C ALA A 160 -10.92 -8.32 -12.35
N GLU A 161 -10.95 -9.07 -13.46
CA GLU A 161 -9.87 -9.15 -14.46
C GLU A 161 -9.64 -7.81 -15.20
N GLU A 162 -10.65 -6.95 -15.28
CA GLU A 162 -10.57 -5.63 -15.94
C GLU A 162 -10.04 -4.53 -15.02
N ILE A 163 -9.88 -4.79 -13.71
CA ILE A 163 -9.46 -3.77 -12.73
C ILE A 163 -8.16 -3.11 -13.16
N PHE A 164 -7.18 -3.89 -13.62
CA PHE A 164 -5.90 -3.34 -14.06
C PHE A 164 -6.07 -2.35 -15.23
N GLY A 165 -6.76 -2.77 -16.30
CA GLY A 165 -6.99 -1.90 -17.46
C GLY A 165 -7.77 -0.64 -17.11
N ARG A 166 -8.85 -0.78 -16.33
CA ARG A 166 -9.67 0.37 -15.88
C ARG A 166 -8.87 1.36 -15.03
N ASN A 167 -7.95 0.87 -14.21
CA ASN A 167 -7.11 1.73 -13.38
C ASN A 167 -6.16 2.56 -14.22
N ILE A 168 -5.56 1.96 -15.25
CA ILE A 168 -4.71 2.67 -16.22
C ILE A 168 -5.54 3.73 -16.96
N ASP A 169 -6.69 3.36 -17.53
CA ASP A 169 -7.57 4.30 -18.25
C ASP A 169 -8.02 5.49 -17.37
N THR A 170 -8.33 5.20 -16.10
CA THR A 170 -8.71 6.21 -15.11
C THR A 170 -7.57 7.20 -14.86
N LEU A 171 -6.34 6.70 -14.71
CA LEU A 171 -5.16 7.52 -14.46
C LEU A 171 -4.70 8.29 -15.70
N GLU A 172 -4.82 7.70 -16.89
CA GLU A 172 -4.56 8.39 -18.16
C GLU A 172 -5.57 9.54 -18.38
N THR A 173 -6.85 9.31 -18.08
CA THR A 173 -7.89 10.33 -18.15
C THR A 173 -7.67 11.44 -17.12
N LEU A 174 -7.24 11.08 -15.90
CA LEU A 174 -6.93 12.03 -14.83
C LEU A 174 -5.69 12.88 -15.17
N GLY A 175 -4.67 12.25 -15.74
CA GLY A 175 -3.38 12.86 -16.08
C GLY A 175 -2.54 13.28 -14.87
N PRO A 176 -1.29 13.73 -15.12
CA PRO A 176 -0.36 14.14 -14.05
C PRO A 176 -0.86 15.32 -13.22
N GLU A 177 -1.54 16.30 -13.85
CA GLU A 177 -2.10 17.46 -13.15
C GLU A 177 -3.24 17.06 -12.22
N GLY A 178 -4.14 16.19 -12.67
CA GLY A 178 -5.23 15.67 -11.84
C GLY A 178 -4.72 14.84 -10.67
N TRP A 179 -3.69 14.02 -10.88
CA TRP A 179 -3.05 13.28 -9.79
C TRP A 179 -2.41 14.21 -8.75
N ALA A 180 -1.66 15.22 -9.20
CA ALA A 180 -1.06 16.20 -8.30
C ALA A 180 -2.13 16.96 -7.49
N ALA A 181 -3.27 17.28 -8.10
CA ALA A 181 -4.38 17.96 -7.44
C ALA A 181 -5.07 17.13 -6.34
N LEU A 182 -4.88 15.80 -6.30
CA LEU A 182 -5.38 14.97 -5.19
C LEU A 182 -4.66 15.25 -3.87
N ASP A 183 -3.43 15.79 -3.95
CA ASP A 183 -2.60 16.15 -2.81
C ASP A 183 -2.39 14.97 -1.84
N VAL A 184 -1.91 13.85 -2.39
CA VAL A 184 -1.75 12.55 -1.70
C VAL A 184 -0.29 12.23 -1.37
N GLY A 185 0.63 13.21 -1.43
CA GLY A 185 2.04 13.04 -1.10
C GLY A 185 2.35 13.18 0.40
N PRO A 186 3.60 12.94 0.84
CA PRO A 186 4.05 13.19 2.21
C PRO A 186 3.78 14.61 2.69
N GLY A 187 3.30 14.76 3.93
CA GLY A 187 3.15 16.05 4.58
C GLY A 187 2.03 16.94 4.03
N SER A 188 1.22 16.46 3.09
CA SER A 188 0.07 17.22 2.60
C SER A 188 -0.93 17.45 3.74
N THR A 189 -1.39 18.68 3.87
CA THR A 189 -2.31 19.07 4.95
C THR A 189 -3.73 18.61 4.60
N PRO A 190 -4.49 18.00 5.52
CA PRO A 190 -5.92 17.78 5.29
C PRO A 190 -6.58 19.13 5.00
N THR A 191 -7.20 19.24 3.82
CA THR A 191 -7.98 20.42 3.42
C THR A 191 -9.26 20.52 4.23
#